data_AF-A0A5J4WTE5-F1
#
_entry.id   AF-A0A5J4WTE5-F1
#
_cell.length_a   1.000
_cell.length_b   1.000
_cell.length_c   1.000
_cell.angle_alpha   90.00
_cell.angle_beta   90.00
_cell.angle_gamma   90.00
#
_symmetry.space_group_name_H-M   'P 1'
#
loop_
_entity.id
_entity.type
_entity.pdbx_description
1 polymer ?
#
loop_
_entity_poly.entity_id
_entity_poly.type
_entity_poly.pdbx_seq_one_letter_code
_entity_poly.pdbx_strand_id
1 'polypeptide(L)'
;MQLDEVVQIKIDQFLGLVKDTISANDERVYEYILNWFAFIVQNIGKKTETAIILKGLQGIGKNVSTNVLCELLADYSSNNITDIDDFVGKFNTAIENKLLAIVNEMKYFGESRMSNMDALKSIITESSFEINEKYVSSE
;
A
#
# COMPACT_ATOMS: atom_id res chain seq x y z
N MET A 1 21.74 9.87 -13.58
CA MET A 1 20.38 9.73 -14.11
C MET A 1 19.89 11.12 -14.45
N GLN A 2 19.98 11.53 -15.71
CA GLN A 2 19.29 12.74 -16.17
C GLN A 2 17.82 12.35 -16.25
N LEU A 3 16.94 13.07 -15.55
CA LEU A 3 15.51 12.96 -15.81
C LEU A 3 15.32 13.44 -17.25
N ASP A 4 14.88 12.54 -18.12
CA ASP A 4 14.27 12.94 -19.38
C ASP A 4 13.14 13.94 -19.08
N GLU A 5 12.87 14.82 -20.04
CA GLU A 5 11.92 15.91 -19.96
C GLU A 5 10.68 15.59 -19.09
N VAL A 6 10.42 16.43 -18.09
CA VAL A 6 9.27 16.26 -17.20
C VAL A 6 7.99 16.40 -18.02
N VAL A 7 7.27 15.29 -18.19
CA VAL A 7 5.99 15.26 -18.91
C VAL A 7 4.88 15.72 -17.97
N GLN A 8 4.74 17.04 -17.81
CA GLN A 8 3.78 17.66 -16.87
C GLN A 8 2.35 17.14 -17.04
N ILE A 9 1.91 16.90 -18.28
CA ILE A 9 0.57 16.39 -18.57
C ILE A 9 0.26 15.04 -17.88
N LYS A 10 1.25 14.16 -17.74
CA LYS A 10 1.07 12.87 -17.04
C LYS A 10 0.92 13.07 -15.53
N ILE A 11 1.67 14.02 -14.97
CA ILE A 11 1.58 14.39 -13.56
C ILE A 11 0.19 14.95 -13.27
N ASP A 12 -0.28 15.89 -14.10
CA ASP A 12 -1.60 16.50 -13.94
C ASP A 12 -2.72 15.46 -14.06
N GLN A 13 -2.60 14.50 -14.99
CA GLN A 13 -3.56 13.39 -15.13
C GLN A 13 -3.60 12.49 -13.90
N PHE A 14 -2.44 12.15 -13.33
CA PHE A 14 -2.39 11.36 -12.11
C PHE A 14 -3.00 12.12 -10.92
N LEU A 15 -2.62 13.39 -10.74
CA LEU A 15 -3.17 14.24 -9.68
C LEU A 15 -4.68 14.43 -9.85
N GLY A 16 -5.17 14.56 -11.08
CA GLY A 16 -6.59 14.59 -11.42
C GLY A 16 -7.32 13.29 -11.05
N LEU A 17 -6.74 12.13 -11.35
CA LEU A 17 -7.30 10.83 -10.91
C LEU A 17 -7.44 10.77 -9.38
N VAL A 18 -6.40 11.18 -8.65
CA VAL A 18 -6.42 11.19 -7.18
C VAL A 18 -7.51 12.15 -6.68
N LYS A 19 -7.57 13.38 -7.21
CA LYS A 19 -8.52 14.41 -6.78
C LYS A 19 -9.97 14.05 -7.10
N ASP A 20 -10.25 13.74 -8.36
CA ASP A 20 -11.61 13.59 -8.85
C ASP A 20 -12.21 12.26 -8.42
N THR A 21 -11.41 11.19 -8.48
CA THR A 21 -11.94 9.82 -8.34
C THR A 21 -11.61 9.21 -6.99
N ILE A 22 -10.36 9.30 -6.53
CA ILE A 22 -9.95 8.64 -5.28
C ILE A 22 -10.46 9.39 -4.06
N SER A 23 -10.34 10.73 -4.04
CA SER A 23 -10.87 11.58 -2.98
C SER A 23 -12.29 12.08 -3.24
N ALA A 24 -12.90 11.73 -4.38
CA ALA A 24 -14.24 12.19 -4.75
C ALA A 24 -14.43 13.72 -4.66
N ASN A 25 -13.41 14.48 -5.09
CA ASN A 25 -13.33 15.95 -4.96
C ASN A 25 -13.35 16.51 -3.52
N ASP A 26 -13.15 15.68 -2.50
CA ASP A 26 -12.92 16.15 -1.14
C ASP A 26 -11.46 16.62 -0.99
N GLU A 27 -11.27 17.93 -0.85
CA GLU A 27 -9.94 18.54 -0.76
C GLU A 27 -9.14 18.04 0.45
N ARG A 28 -9.79 17.76 1.59
CA ARG A 28 -9.10 17.30 2.80
C ARG A 28 -8.59 15.88 2.61
N VAL A 29 -9.39 15.02 1.99
CA VAL A 29 -8.98 13.65 1.66
C VAL A 29 -7.89 13.65 0.61
N TYR A 30 -8.00 14.50 -0.42
CA TYR A 30 -6.99 14.69 -1.45
C TYR A 30 -5.63 15.07 -0.85
N GLU A 31 -5.59 16.15 -0.05
CA GLU A 31 -4.38 16.61 0.63
C GLU A 31 -3.81 15.55 1.57
N TYR A 32 -4.67 14.83 2.30
CA TYR A 32 -4.24 13.75 3.18
C TYR A 32 -3.54 12.62 2.41
N ILE A 33 -4.10 12.17 1.28
CA ILE A 33 -3.50 11.12 0.45
C ILE A 33 -2.12 11.55 -0.06
N LEU A 34 -2.00 12.79 -0.57
CA LEU A 34 -0.73 13.31 -1.08
C LEU A 34 0.32 13.43 0.03
N ASN A 35 -0.06 13.99 1.19
CA ASN A 35 0.83 14.12 2.34
C ASN A 35 1.23 12.75 2.92
N TRP A 36 0.31 11.79 2.93
CA TRP A 36 0.58 10.42 3.37
C TRP A 36 1.62 9.74 2.47
N PHE A 37 1.48 9.86 1.15
CA PHE A 37 2.49 9.31 0.23
C PHE A 37 3.81 10.08 0.28
N ALA A 38 3.77 11.42 0.38
CA ALA A 38 4.97 12.24 0.56
C ALA A 38 5.74 11.84 1.84
N PHE A 39 5.02 11.55 2.92
CA PHE A 39 5.62 11.07 4.16
C PHE A 39 6.39 9.76 3.96
N ILE A 40 5.81 8.78 3.26
CA ILE A 40 6.46 7.48 2.97
C ILE A 40 7.78 7.70 2.23
N VAL A 41 7.78 8.53 1.19
CA VAL A 41 8.98 8.78 0.36
C VAL A 41 10.04 9.58 1.12
N GLN A 42 9.64 10.55 1.95
CA GLN A 42 10.56 11.45 2.65
C GLN A 42 11.09 10.87 3.98
N ASN A 43 10.37 9.92 4.60
CA ASN A 43 10.67 9.37 5.92
C ASN A 43 10.90 7.85 5.86
N ILE A 44 11.85 7.44 5.02
CA ILE A 44 12.24 6.02 4.86
C ILE A 44 12.52 5.37 6.22
N GLY A 45 11.94 4.18 6.44
CA GLY A 45 12.09 3.42 7.68
C GLY A 45 11.14 3.85 8.82
N LYS A 46 10.31 4.88 8.62
CA LYS A 46 9.22 5.22 9.57
C LYS A 46 7.89 4.71 9.05
N LYS A 47 7.13 4.03 9.91
CA LYS A 47 5.76 3.63 9.59
C LYS A 47 4.83 4.85 9.62
N THR A 48 3.85 4.84 8.73
CA THR A 48 2.75 5.81 8.72
C THR A 48 1.77 5.57 9.86
N GLU A 49 1.83 4.40 10.51
CA GLU A 49 0.90 3.92 11.55
C GLU A 49 -0.58 3.95 11.11
N THR A 50 -0.81 4.06 9.80
CA THR A 50 -2.10 4.27 9.18
C THR A 50 -2.16 3.52 7.86
N ALA A 51 -3.33 2.94 7.56
CA ALA A 51 -3.63 2.31 6.28
C ALA A 51 -4.83 3.01 5.63
N ILE A 52 -4.72 3.30 4.33
CA ILE A 52 -5.80 3.90 3.54
C ILE A 52 -6.64 2.81 2.90
N ILE A 53 -7.96 2.87 3.08
CA ILE A 53 -8.92 1.94 2.46
C ILE A 53 -9.63 2.64 1.31
N LEU A 54 -9.41 2.15 0.08
CA LEU A 54 -10.10 2.65 -1.10
C LEU A 54 -11.32 1.77 -1.41
N LYS A 55 -12.53 2.28 -1.11
CA LYS A 55 -13.79 1.59 -1.39
C LYS A 55 -14.58 2.33 -2.47
N GLY A 56 -15.03 1.59 -3.47
CA GLY A 56 -15.85 2.12 -4.57
C GLY A 56 -16.15 1.04 -5.60
N LEU A 57 -16.87 1.38 -6.66
CA LEU A 57 -17.19 0.45 -7.75
C LEU A 57 -15.92 -0.11 -8.41
N GLN A 58 -16.04 -1.29 -9.02
CA GLN A 58 -14.97 -1.84 -9.84
C GLN A 58 -14.80 -1.00 -11.12
N GLY A 59 -13.57 -0.89 -11.62
CA GLY A 59 -13.29 -0.15 -12.86
C GLY A 59 -13.14 1.37 -12.71
N ILE A 60 -13.29 1.94 -11.51
CA ILE A 60 -13.14 3.39 -11.27
C ILE A 60 -11.68 3.86 -11.19
N GLY A 61 -10.69 3.02 -11.48
CA GLY A 61 -9.28 3.44 -11.45
C GLY A 61 -8.57 3.37 -10.09
N LYS A 62 -9.15 2.71 -9.07
CA LYS A 62 -8.44 2.45 -7.79
C LYS A 62 -7.07 1.81 -8.01
N ASN A 63 -7.02 0.73 -8.79
CA ASN A 63 -5.76 0.03 -9.07
C ASN A 63 -4.82 0.85 -9.95
N VAL A 64 -5.34 1.70 -10.83
CA VAL A 64 -4.50 2.62 -11.63
C VAL A 64 -3.73 3.56 -10.70
N SER A 65 -4.41 4.15 -9.70
CA SER A 65 -3.76 5.02 -8.73
C SER A 65 -2.67 4.30 -7.93
N THR A 66 -2.95 3.09 -7.42
CA THR A 66 -1.98 2.34 -6.60
C THR A 66 -0.82 1.80 -7.42
N ASN A 67 -1.05 1.41 -8.68
CA ASN A 67 0.01 0.92 -9.57
C ASN A 67 1.06 1.99 -9.84
N VAL A 68 0.65 3.25 -10.07
CA VAL A 68 1.60 4.36 -10.23
C VAL A 68 2.44 4.55 -8.97
N LEU A 69 1.83 4.49 -7.78
CA LEU A 69 2.59 4.60 -6.52
C LEU A 69 3.58 3.45 -6.34
N CYS A 70 3.19 2.23 -6.70
CA CYS A 70 4.08 1.07 -6.68
C CYS A 70 5.24 1.23 -7.68
N GLU A 71 4.98 1.69 -8.90
CA GLU A 71 6.03 1.94 -9.91
C GLU A 71 7.05 2.99 -9.44
N LEU A 72 6.60 4.03 -8.72
CA LEU A 72 7.49 5.04 -8.13
C LEU A 72 8.41 4.46 -7.03
N LEU A 73 7.95 3.45 -6.31
CA LEU A 73 8.70 2.78 -5.24
C LEU A 73 9.45 1.53 -5.72
N ALA A 74 9.17 1.06 -6.94
CA ALA A 74 9.74 -0.14 -7.54
C ALA A 74 9.74 -1.32 -6.56
N ASP A 75 10.91 -1.92 -6.31
CA ASP A 75 11.11 -3.10 -5.47
C ASP A 75 10.79 -2.85 -3.98
N TYR A 76 10.63 -1.59 -3.56
CA TYR A 76 10.18 -1.24 -2.21
C TYR A 76 8.65 -1.26 -2.05
N SER A 77 7.91 -1.67 -3.09
CA SER A 77 6.48 -1.88 -3.00
C SER A 77 6.08 -3.32 -3.28
N SER A 78 4.92 -3.70 -2.76
CA SER A 78 4.23 -4.93 -3.12
C SER A 78 2.84 -4.60 -3.62
N ASN A 79 2.53 -5.00 -4.84
CA ASN A 79 1.24 -4.76 -5.46
C ASN A 79 0.34 -6.00 -5.41
N ASN A 80 -0.97 -5.80 -5.49
CA ASN A 80 -1.96 -6.85 -5.71
C ASN A 80 -1.88 -8.05 -4.75
N ILE A 81 -1.57 -7.83 -3.47
CA ILE A 81 -1.69 -8.90 -2.49
C ILE A 81 -3.18 -9.20 -2.33
N THR A 82 -3.60 -10.41 -2.67
CA THR A 82 -5.02 -10.81 -2.63
C THR A 82 -5.35 -11.77 -1.49
N ASP A 83 -4.34 -12.38 -0.91
CA ASP A 83 -4.48 -13.27 0.23
C ASP A 83 -3.95 -12.59 1.49
N ILE A 84 -4.71 -12.66 2.57
CA ILE A 84 -4.26 -12.15 3.86
C ILE A 84 -3.18 -13.04 4.46
N ASP A 85 -3.13 -14.32 4.09
CA ASP A 85 -2.09 -15.25 4.53
C ASP A 85 -0.70 -14.82 4.02
N ASP A 86 -0.61 -14.02 2.95
CA ASP A 86 0.64 -13.41 2.49
C ASP A 86 1.13 -12.29 3.44
N PHE A 87 0.25 -11.76 4.31
CA PHE A 87 0.59 -10.81 5.38
C PHE A 87 0.77 -11.49 6.74
N VAL A 88 -0.19 -12.35 7.11
CA VAL A 88 -0.37 -12.86 8.49
C VAL A 88 -0.13 -14.36 8.62
N GLY A 89 0.04 -15.06 7.50
CA GLY A 89 0.23 -16.50 7.47
C GLY A 89 1.66 -16.90 7.81
N LYS A 90 1.93 -18.20 7.66
CA LYS A 90 3.23 -18.80 8.00
C LYS A 90 4.39 -18.27 7.15
N PHE A 91 4.14 -17.62 6.02
CA PHE A 91 5.18 -17.05 5.17
C PHE A 91 4.76 -15.66 4.70
N ASN A 92 5.47 -14.62 5.14
CA ASN A 92 5.08 -13.21 4.95
C ASN A 92 6.21 -12.37 4.31
N THR A 93 7.08 -13.01 3.54
CA THR A 93 8.18 -12.35 2.82
C THR A 93 7.70 -11.31 1.80
N ALA A 94 6.42 -11.39 1.37
CA ALA A 94 5.81 -10.43 0.47
C ALA A 94 5.82 -8.99 1.02
N ILE A 95 5.90 -8.80 2.33
CA ILE A 95 5.94 -7.48 2.98
C ILE A 95 7.30 -7.14 3.59
N GLU A 96 8.29 -8.01 3.43
CA GLU A 96 9.65 -7.77 3.90
C GLU A 96 10.32 -6.65 3.09
N ASN A 97 10.99 -5.73 3.79
CA ASN A 97 11.72 -4.60 3.19
C ASN A 97 10.85 -3.71 2.27
N LYS A 98 9.53 -3.68 2.50
CA LYS A 98 8.59 -2.84 1.73
C LYS A 98 8.24 -1.56 2.47
N LEU A 99 8.14 -0.47 1.72
CA LEU A 99 7.63 0.84 2.14
C LEU A 99 6.12 0.96 1.92
N LEU A 100 5.57 0.23 0.94
CA LEU A 100 4.15 0.25 0.60
C LEU A 100 3.68 -1.15 0.19
N ALA A 101 2.58 -1.61 0.78
CA ALA A 101 1.93 -2.84 0.39
C ALA A 101 0.47 -2.58 0.04
N ILE A 102 0.05 -2.99 -1.16
CA ILE A 102 -1.31 -2.83 -1.67
C ILE A 102 -2.04 -4.15 -1.54
N VAL A 103 -3.07 -4.17 -0.72
CA VAL A 103 -3.95 -5.34 -0.56
C VAL A 103 -5.23 -5.12 -1.35
N ASN A 104 -5.44 -5.93 -2.38
CA ASN A 104 -6.60 -5.82 -3.25
C ASN A 104 -7.59 -6.95 -2.93
N GLU A 105 -8.85 -6.58 -2.70
CA GLU A 105 -9.96 -7.53 -2.50
C GLU A 105 -9.61 -8.70 -1.54
N MET A 106 -9.15 -8.40 -0.32
CA MET A 106 -8.95 -9.43 0.71
C MET A 106 -10.20 -10.32 0.79
N LYS A 107 -10.08 -11.54 0.27
CA LYS A 107 -11.21 -12.46 0.21
C LYS A 107 -11.52 -12.89 1.63
N TYR A 108 -12.72 -12.55 2.06
CA TYR A 108 -13.41 -13.09 3.23
C TYR A 108 -12.51 -13.41 4.44
N PHE A 109 -12.46 -12.48 5.39
CA PHE A 109 -12.23 -12.81 6.78
C PHE A 109 -13.33 -13.78 7.25
N GLY A 110 -13.11 -15.09 7.12
CA GLY A 110 -14.03 -16.13 7.59
C GLY A 110 -14.10 -16.18 9.12
N GLU A 111 -14.08 -17.37 9.71
CA GLU A 111 -14.09 -17.56 11.18
C GLU A 111 -12.87 -16.90 11.88
N SER A 112 -11.77 -16.67 11.16
CA SER A 112 -10.53 -16.04 11.64
C SER A 112 -10.50 -14.51 11.53
N ARG A 113 -11.65 -13.84 11.41
CA ARG A 113 -11.72 -12.39 11.20
C ARG A 113 -10.99 -11.55 12.24
N MET A 114 -11.19 -11.88 13.51
CA MET A 114 -10.61 -11.13 14.62
C MET A 114 -9.09 -11.27 14.68
N SER A 115 -8.57 -12.49 14.60
CA SER A 115 -7.12 -12.75 14.61
C SER A 115 -6.40 -12.04 13.47
N ASN A 116 -6.99 -12.06 12.28
CA ASN A 116 -6.43 -11.42 11.10
C ASN A 116 -6.46 -9.88 11.21
N MET A 117 -7.50 -9.31 11.83
CA MET A 117 -7.53 -7.86 12.10
C MET A 117 -6.46 -7.43 13.11
N ASP A 118 -6.21 -8.23 14.15
CA ASP A 118 -5.20 -7.90 15.14
C ASP A 118 -3.78 -8.02 14.56
N ALA A 119 -3.53 -9.03 13.73
CA ALA A 119 -2.28 -9.15 12.98
C ALA A 119 -2.07 -7.97 12.02
N LEU A 120 -3.10 -7.53 11.28
CA LEU A 120 -2.99 -6.34 10.42
C LEU A 120 -2.69 -5.07 11.23
N LYS A 121 -3.30 -4.89 12.40
CA LYS A 121 -2.98 -3.76 13.28
C LYS A 121 -1.51 -3.80 13.70
N SER A 122 -1.03 -4.94 14.19
CA SER A 122 0.38 -5.12 14.56
C SER A 122 1.31 -4.76 13.38
N ILE A 123 1.03 -5.28 12.17
CA ILE A 123 1.81 -4.96 10.97
C ILE A 123 1.78 -3.46 10.64
N ILE A 124 0.67 -2.75 10.90
CA ILE A 124 0.57 -1.30 10.63
C ILE A 124 1.30 -0.48 11.70
N THR A 125 1.22 -0.86 12.98
CA THR A 125 1.63 0.01 14.10
C THR A 125 2.94 -0.38 14.78
N GLU A 126 3.32 -1.66 14.77
CA GLU A 126 4.51 -2.11 15.52
C GLU A 126 5.80 -1.79 14.75
N SER A 127 6.86 -1.42 15.49
CA SER A 127 8.15 -1.06 14.90
C SER A 127 8.84 -2.23 14.18
N SER A 128 8.53 -3.46 14.58
CA SER A 128 9.11 -4.70 14.05
C SER A 128 8.10 -5.82 14.15
N PHE A 129 8.14 -6.77 13.22
CA PHE A 129 7.34 -7.99 13.22
C PHE A 129 8.20 -9.13 12.68
N GLU A 130 7.82 -10.37 12.98
CA GLU A 130 8.57 -11.56 12.56
C GLU A 130 8.35 -11.85 11.08
N ILE A 131 9.44 -12.04 10.34
CA ILE A 131 9.42 -12.50 8.95
C ILE A 131 9.69 -14.01 8.94
N ASN A 132 8.78 -14.77 8.33
CA ASN A 132 8.91 -16.21 8.19
C ASN A 132 9.18 -16.56 6.72
N GLU A 133 10.38 -17.06 6.42
CA GLU A 133 10.75 -17.51 5.08
C GLU A 133 10.41 -18.98 4.84
N LYS A 134 10.04 -19.34 3.60
CA LYS A 134 9.75 -20.73 3.24
C LYS A 134 11.04 -21.49 2.99
N TYR A 135 11.21 -22.62 3.68
CA TYR A 135 12.37 -23.52 3.57
C TYR A 135 13.69 -23.01 4.14
N VAL A 136 13.64 -22.03 5.05
CA VAL A 136 14.82 -21.59 5.82
C VAL A 136 14.67 -22.09 7.25
N SER A 137 15.72 -22.76 7.75
CA SER A 137 15.81 -23.16 9.14
C SER A 137 15.91 -21.89 9.99
N SER A 138 15.04 -21.72 10.98
CA SER A 138 15.27 -20.74 12.02
C SER A 138 16.56 -21.13 12.76
N GLU A 139 17.61 -20.32 12.62
CA GLU A 139 18.83 -20.42 13.42
C GLU A 139 18.59 -19.95 14.87
#